data_AF-A0A4U9HWJ9-F1
#
_entry.id   AF-A0A4U9HWJ9-F1
#
_cell.length_a   1.000
_cell.length_b   1.000
_cell.length_c   1.000
_cell.angle_alpha   90.00
_cell.angle_beta   90.00
_cell.angle_gamma   90.00
#
_symmetry.space_group_name_H-M   'P 1'
#
loop_
_entity.id
_entity.type
_entity.pdbx_description
1 polymer ?
#
loop_
_entity_poly.entity_id
_entity_poly.type
_entity_poly.pdbx_seq_one_letter_code
_entity_poly.pdbx_strand_id
1 'polypeptide(L)'
;MPWFWWGTQHFAWALVLIVLVPGLLALLFGWFAFRSKIKGVYFSIMTQALTFAGMLLFFRNETGFGGNNGFTGFTTLLGFSVTATSTRIALFLATVLLLAASLAVGYALAKSKFGRILTAVRDAENRLTFCGYDPRGFKLLVWTLSAVLCGLAGALYVPQVGIINPGEMSPTNSIEAAIWVALGGRGTLIGPVIGRRAGQRRKKRVHRGDAGVLAAVSWADLYCRHAVFTPRRNGSVSQGRAVMSDQLFTRQLPGDRYRDRTDPVLQLENINVSFDGFKALTDLSLNIGVGELRCVIGPNGAGKTTLMDVITGKTRPQSGRALYDQSTDLTTLDPIAIARQGIGSQVSEADGV
;
A
#
# COMPACT_ATOMS: atom_id res chain seq x y z
N MET A 1 -3.11 8.13 37.87
CA MET A 1 -3.18 8.05 36.40
C MET A 1 -3.11 6.58 35.98
N PRO A 2 -3.89 6.15 34.97
CA PRO A 2 -3.75 4.82 34.38
C PRO A 2 -2.32 4.49 33.92
N TRP A 3 -1.96 3.21 33.92
CA TRP A 3 -0.60 2.74 33.61
C TRP A 3 -0.12 3.15 32.20
N PHE A 4 -1.03 3.28 31.24
CA PHE A 4 -0.72 3.68 29.86
C PHE A 4 -0.37 5.17 29.70
N TRP A 5 -0.59 6.00 30.73
CA TRP A 5 -0.14 7.39 30.75
C TRP A 5 1.22 7.58 31.43
N TRP A 6 1.82 6.50 31.92
CA TRP A 6 3.07 6.58 32.66
C TRP A 6 4.22 7.07 31.76
N GLY A 7 5.03 7.99 32.28
CA GLY A 7 6.16 8.58 31.57
C GLY A 7 5.81 9.83 30.75
N THR A 8 4.52 10.12 30.53
CA THR A 8 4.09 11.27 29.68
C THR A 8 4.43 12.63 30.26
N GLN A 9 4.85 12.69 31.53
CA GLN A 9 5.47 13.87 32.13
C GLN A 9 6.80 14.26 31.48
N HIS A 10 7.50 13.32 30.84
CA HIS A 10 8.73 13.58 30.11
C HIS A 10 8.43 13.82 28.63
N PHE A 11 8.80 15.01 28.12
CA PHE A 11 8.53 15.38 26.74
C PHE A 11 9.15 14.43 25.71
N ALA A 12 10.37 13.96 25.95
CA ALA A 12 11.03 13.00 25.05
C ALA A 12 10.25 11.68 24.94
N TRP A 13 9.70 11.19 26.05
CA TRP A 13 8.85 10.00 26.05
C TRP A 13 7.54 10.24 25.30
N ALA A 14 6.90 11.40 25.49
CA ALA A 14 5.71 11.77 24.73
C ALA A 14 5.98 11.81 23.21
N LEU A 15 7.13 12.35 22.78
CA LEU A 15 7.54 12.32 21.36
C LEU A 15 7.70 10.90 20.82
N VAL A 16 8.28 10.00 21.62
CA VAL A 16 8.40 8.58 21.26
C VAL A 16 7.03 7.94 21.10
N LEU A 17 6.08 8.19 22.02
CA LEU A 17 4.73 7.67 21.94
C LEU A 17 3.95 8.21 20.72
N ILE A 18 4.11 9.49 20.38
CA ILE A 18 3.47 10.12 19.22
C ILE A 18 3.85 9.41 17.91
N VAL A 19 5.05 8.84 17.83
CA VAL A 19 5.52 8.07 16.66
C VAL A 19 5.18 6.59 16.80
N LEU A 20 5.52 5.97 17.94
CA LEU A 20 5.41 4.54 18.13
C LEU A 20 3.97 4.06 18.19
N VAL A 21 3.07 4.76 18.89
CA VAL A 21 1.68 4.29 19.06
C VAL A 21 0.94 4.21 17.72
N PRO A 22 0.82 5.29 16.92
CA PRO A 22 0.16 5.20 15.62
C PRO A 22 0.94 4.32 14.63
N GLY A 23 2.28 4.33 14.70
CA GLY A 23 3.13 3.49 13.85
C GLY A 23 2.91 1.99 14.09
N LEU A 24 2.91 1.55 15.35
CA LEU A 24 2.69 0.16 15.73
C LEU A 24 1.25 -0.29 15.45
N LEU A 25 0.26 0.53 15.78
CA LEU A 25 -1.14 0.23 15.47
C LEU A 25 -1.34 0.06 13.95
N ALA A 26 -0.79 0.97 13.15
CA ALA A 26 -0.86 0.89 11.71
C ALA A 26 -0.06 -0.30 11.15
N LEU A 27 1.11 -0.60 11.71
CA LEU A 27 1.92 -1.74 11.30
C LEU A 27 1.20 -3.06 11.58
N LEU A 28 0.65 -3.24 12.79
CA LEU A 28 -0.08 -4.45 13.16
C LEU A 28 -1.31 -4.63 12.26
N PHE A 29 -2.16 -3.60 12.15
CA PHE A 29 -3.35 -3.66 11.32
C PHE A 29 -3.01 -3.87 9.83
N GLY A 30 -2.07 -3.10 9.29
CA GLY A 30 -1.63 -3.20 7.90
C GLY A 30 -1.02 -4.57 7.59
N TRP A 31 -0.27 -5.14 8.52
CA TRP A 31 0.33 -6.46 8.37
C TRP A 31 -0.75 -7.53 8.19
N PHE A 32 -1.80 -7.54 9.01
CA PHE A 32 -2.93 -8.45 8.84
C PHE A 32 -3.71 -8.15 7.55
N ALA A 33 -4.04 -6.88 7.30
CA ALA A 33 -4.86 -6.48 6.16
C ALA A 33 -4.24 -6.85 4.81
N PHE A 34 -2.95 -6.57 4.63
CA PHE A 34 -2.25 -6.85 3.37
C PHE A 34 -1.85 -8.31 3.21
N ARG A 35 -1.62 -9.05 4.31
CA ARG A 35 -1.36 -10.50 4.26
C ARG A 35 -2.60 -11.27 3.80
N SER A 36 -3.78 -10.84 4.22
CA SER A 36 -5.06 -11.43 3.80
C SER A 36 -5.50 -11.05 2.39
N LYS A 37 -4.65 -10.33 1.61
CA LYS A 37 -4.93 -9.87 0.24
C LYS A 37 -6.26 -9.12 0.10
N ILE A 38 -6.69 -8.40 1.15
CA ILE A 38 -7.93 -7.61 1.12
C ILE A 38 -7.72 -6.41 0.19
N LYS A 39 -8.63 -6.22 -0.78
CA LYS A 39 -8.53 -5.16 -1.79
C LYS A 39 -9.82 -4.34 -1.89
N GLY A 40 -9.67 -3.12 -2.44
CA GLY A 40 -10.79 -2.28 -2.85
C GLY A 40 -11.76 -1.94 -1.72
N VAL A 41 -13.05 -2.20 -1.95
CA VAL A 41 -14.14 -1.79 -1.06
C VAL A 41 -14.02 -2.42 0.33
N TYR A 42 -13.67 -3.71 0.40
CA TYR A 42 -13.52 -4.43 1.68
C TYR A 42 -12.49 -3.77 2.61
N PHE A 43 -11.40 -3.29 2.02
CA PHE A 43 -10.37 -2.59 2.77
C PHE A 43 -10.87 -1.24 3.32
N SER A 44 -11.66 -0.51 2.53
CA SER A 44 -12.28 0.76 2.98
C SER A 44 -13.30 0.54 4.09
N ILE A 45 -14.12 -0.51 4.00
CA ILE A 45 -15.11 -0.86 5.04
C ILE A 45 -14.39 -1.19 6.34
N MET A 46 -13.35 -2.03 6.29
CA MET A 46 -12.60 -2.44 7.47
C MET A 46 -11.93 -1.25 8.19
N THR A 47 -11.35 -0.32 7.43
CA THR A 47 -10.72 0.89 7.98
C THR A 47 -11.72 1.88 8.56
N GLN A 48 -12.92 2.01 7.97
CA GLN A 48 -14.01 2.78 8.58
C GLN A 48 -14.52 2.12 9.88
N ALA A 49 -14.73 0.81 9.87
CA ALA A 49 -15.20 0.07 11.04
C ALA A 49 -14.21 0.19 12.21
N LEU A 50 -12.90 0.10 11.94
CA LEU A 50 -11.87 0.30 12.96
C LEU A 50 -11.90 1.72 13.53
N THR A 51 -12.04 2.72 12.66
CA THR A 51 -12.12 4.14 13.07
C THR A 51 -13.34 4.37 13.96
N PHE A 52 -14.49 3.82 13.58
CA PHE A 52 -15.73 3.89 14.35
C PHE A 52 -15.63 3.14 15.69
N ALA A 53 -15.06 1.93 15.70
CA ALA A 53 -14.83 1.18 16.92
C ALA A 53 -13.88 1.91 17.88
N GLY A 54 -12.82 2.51 17.35
CA GLY A 54 -11.90 3.36 18.12
C GLY A 54 -12.65 4.55 18.74
N MET A 55 -13.41 5.30 17.93
CA MET A 55 -14.27 6.38 18.40
C MET A 55 -15.19 5.93 19.56
N LEU A 56 -15.89 4.80 19.43
CA LEU A 56 -16.77 4.29 20.48
C LEU A 56 -16.01 3.92 21.76
N LEU A 57 -14.79 3.37 21.62
CA LEU A 57 -13.93 3.08 22.77
C LEU A 57 -13.55 4.37 23.50
N PHE A 58 -13.19 5.43 22.78
CA PHE A 58 -12.86 6.74 23.35
C PHE A 58 -14.07 7.43 24.00
N PHE A 59 -15.29 7.17 23.52
CA PHE A 59 -16.53 7.65 24.14
C PHE A 59 -16.83 7.00 25.50
N ARG A 60 -16.31 5.80 25.77
CA ARG A 60 -16.53 5.13 27.06
C ARG A 60 -15.78 5.85 28.18
N ASN A 61 -16.52 6.42 29.12
CA ASN A 61 -15.98 7.15 30.28
C ASN A 61 -15.05 6.29 31.17
N GLU A 62 -15.28 4.97 31.21
CA GLU A 62 -14.53 4.01 32.05
C GLU A 62 -13.10 3.73 31.57
N THR A 63 -12.76 4.14 30.35
CA THR A 63 -11.46 3.80 29.73
C THR A 63 -10.31 4.70 30.15
N GLY A 64 -10.61 5.84 30.77
CA GLY A 64 -9.58 6.84 31.13
C GLY A 64 -9.10 7.70 29.97
N PHE A 65 -9.84 7.78 28.87
CA PHE A 65 -9.55 8.63 27.70
C PHE A 65 -10.41 9.91 27.59
N GLY A 66 -10.90 10.45 28.71
CA GLY A 66 -11.71 11.68 28.72
C GLY A 66 -13.19 11.50 28.35
N GLY A 67 -13.56 10.34 27.78
CA GLY A 67 -14.95 9.97 27.57
C GLY A 67 -15.68 10.93 26.63
N ASN A 68 -16.98 11.17 26.86
CA ASN A 68 -17.79 12.02 25.98
C ASN A 68 -17.28 13.47 25.86
N ASN A 69 -16.59 13.98 26.89
CA ASN A 69 -16.07 15.34 26.92
C ASN A 69 -14.67 15.45 26.29
N GLY A 70 -13.99 14.33 26.07
CA GLY A 70 -12.62 14.30 25.59
C GLY A 70 -11.62 14.94 26.56
N PHE A 71 -10.47 15.35 26.02
CA PHE A 71 -9.43 16.04 26.79
C PHE A 71 -9.51 17.55 26.57
N THR A 72 -9.53 18.28 27.69
CA THR A 72 -9.59 19.75 27.75
C THR A 72 -8.56 20.27 28.76
N GLY A 73 -8.40 21.60 28.83
CA GLY A 73 -7.56 22.22 29.87
C GLY A 73 -6.06 22.24 29.56
N PHE A 74 -5.69 22.17 28.27
CA PHE A 74 -4.29 22.33 27.85
C PHE A 74 -3.86 23.80 27.98
N THR A 75 -3.31 24.18 29.12
CA THR A 75 -2.91 25.58 29.41
C THR A 75 -1.43 25.85 29.18
N THR A 76 -0.58 24.82 29.30
CA THR A 76 0.88 24.93 29.18
C THR A 76 1.47 23.83 28.31
N LEU A 77 2.53 24.15 27.57
CA LEU A 77 3.35 23.25 26.78
C LEU A 77 4.82 23.55 27.09
N LEU A 78 5.56 22.56 27.61
CA LEU A 78 6.96 22.74 28.03
C LEU A 78 7.17 23.90 29.02
N GLY A 79 6.17 24.17 29.87
CA GLY A 79 6.20 25.30 30.81
C GLY A 79 5.81 26.66 30.20
N PHE A 80 5.61 26.74 28.88
CA PHE A 80 5.12 27.95 28.21
C PHE A 80 3.60 27.93 28.10
N SER A 81 2.94 29.07 28.33
CA SER A 81 1.50 29.16 28.13
C SER A 81 1.15 28.97 26.65
N VAL A 82 0.16 28.13 26.38
CA VAL A 82 -0.35 27.84 25.02
C VAL A 82 -1.06 29.06 24.41
N THR A 83 -1.56 29.97 25.25
CA THR A 83 -2.20 31.22 24.80
C THR A 83 -1.20 32.33 24.48
N ALA A 84 0.06 32.20 24.93
CA ALA A 84 1.09 33.18 24.65
C ALA A 84 1.39 33.28 23.14
N THR A 85 1.56 34.50 22.65
CA THR A 85 1.79 34.80 21.24
C THR A 85 3.03 34.08 20.69
N SER A 86 4.12 34.05 21.46
CA SER A 86 5.36 33.35 21.08
C SER A 86 5.14 31.84 20.89
N THR A 87 4.43 31.18 21.81
CA THR A 87 4.09 29.76 21.72
C THR A 87 3.21 29.46 20.51
N ARG A 88 2.21 30.31 20.24
CA ARG A 88 1.35 30.16 19.05
C ARG A 88 2.14 30.27 17.75
N ILE A 89 3.05 31.24 17.65
CA ILE A 89 3.94 31.39 16.50
C ILE A 89 4.84 30.16 16.37
N ALA A 90 5.43 29.68 17.46
CA ALA A 90 6.28 28.49 17.46
C ALA A 90 5.52 27.23 16.99
N LEU A 91 4.30 27.00 17.48
CA LEU A 91 3.44 25.88 17.07
C LEU A 91 3.02 25.98 15.59
N PHE A 92 2.72 27.19 15.12
CA PHE A 92 2.42 27.43 13.72
C PHE A 92 3.63 27.13 12.83
N LEU A 93 4.81 27.65 13.18
CA LEU A 93 6.05 27.38 12.47
C LEU A 93 6.40 25.88 12.48
N ALA A 94 6.26 25.20 13.61
CA ALA A 94 6.46 23.76 13.70
C ALA A 94 5.51 22.98 12.77
N THR A 95 4.25 23.42 12.67
CA THR A 95 3.27 22.81 11.76
C THR A 95 3.64 23.04 10.29
N VAL A 96 4.10 24.24 9.93
CA VAL A 96 4.58 24.55 8.57
C VAL A 96 5.83 23.74 8.24
N LEU A 97 6.78 23.61 9.17
CA LEU A 97 7.98 22.80 9.00
C LEU A 97 7.63 21.31 8.85
N LEU A 98 6.69 20.79 9.65
CA LEU A 98 6.22 19.41 9.52
C LEU A 98 5.53 19.17 8.16
N LEU A 99 4.74 20.15 7.68
CA LEU A 99 4.14 20.08 6.35
C LEU A 99 5.20 20.08 5.25
N ALA A 100 6.20 20.97 5.33
CA ALA A 100 7.29 21.02 4.36
C ALA A 100 8.11 19.71 4.37
N ALA A 101 8.42 19.19 5.56
CA ALA A 101 9.13 17.93 5.73
C ALA A 101 8.34 16.74 5.18
N SER A 102 7.03 16.66 5.45
CA SER A 102 6.19 15.57 4.92
C SER A 102 6.08 15.62 3.39
N LEU A 103 5.97 16.81 2.80
CA LEU A 103 6.01 17.00 1.34
C LEU A 103 7.38 16.62 0.76
N ALA A 104 8.48 16.98 1.42
CA ALA A 104 9.84 16.64 0.99
C ALA A 104 10.07 15.12 1.03
N VAL A 105 9.65 14.45 2.11
CA VAL A 105 9.69 12.99 2.23
C VAL A 105 8.83 12.32 1.15
N GLY A 106 7.60 12.80 0.94
CA GLY A 106 6.72 12.31 -0.12
C GLY A 106 7.32 12.48 -1.52
N TYR A 107 7.97 13.63 -1.79
CA TYR A 107 8.63 13.90 -3.06
C TYR A 107 9.86 13.00 -3.27
N ALA A 108 10.70 12.84 -2.25
CA ALA A 108 11.87 11.97 -2.29
C ALA A 108 11.45 10.51 -2.54
N LEU A 109 10.43 10.02 -1.84
CA LEU A 109 9.89 8.67 -2.03
C LEU A 109 9.32 8.48 -3.43
N ALA A 110 8.54 9.43 -3.94
CA ALA A 110 7.95 9.37 -5.28
C ALA A 110 9.02 9.33 -6.39
N LYS A 111 10.14 10.05 -6.23
CA LYS A 111 11.23 10.09 -7.22
C LYS A 111 12.16 8.86 -7.15
N SER A 112 12.17 8.16 -6.01
CA SER A 112 13.06 7.00 -5.78
C SER A 112 12.64 5.75 -6.57
N LYS A 113 13.46 4.70 -6.51
CA LYS A 113 13.11 3.36 -7.03
C LYS A 113 11.84 2.82 -6.35
N PHE A 114 11.65 3.13 -5.07
CA PHE A 114 10.47 2.75 -4.29
C PHE A 114 9.18 3.33 -4.87
N GLY A 115 9.18 4.62 -5.23
CA GLY A 115 8.02 5.28 -5.85
C GLY A 115 7.62 4.69 -7.20
N ARG A 116 8.60 4.21 -7.99
CA ARG A 116 8.32 3.48 -9.24
C ARG A 116 7.65 2.13 -8.98
N ILE A 117 8.10 1.39 -7.98
CA ILE A 117 7.48 0.11 -7.59
C ILE A 117 6.06 0.36 -7.08
N LEU A 118 5.87 1.37 -6.21
CA LEU A 118 4.51 1.75 -5.79
C LEU A 118 3.64 2.02 -6.99
N THR A 119 4.07 2.88 -7.93
CA THR A 119 3.31 3.17 -9.16
C THR A 119 2.92 1.88 -9.91
N ALA A 120 3.83 0.92 -10.02
CA ALA A 120 3.54 -0.38 -10.60
C ALA A 120 2.55 -1.23 -9.78
N VAL A 121 2.59 -1.16 -8.44
CA VAL A 121 1.60 -1.79 -7.54
C VAL A 121 0.19 -1.26 -7.83
N ARG A 122 0.03 0.03 -8.12
CA ARG A 122 -1.28 0.57 -8.56
C ARG A 122 -1.72 -0.01 -9.88
N ASP A 123 -0.85 0.10 -10.87
CA ASP A 123 -1.25 -0.11 -12.27
C ASP A 123 -1.60 -1.59 -12.49
N ALA A 124 -0.75 -2.50 -11.99
CA ALA A 124 -1.00 -3.93 -12.08
C ALA A 124 -0.22 -4.71 -11.01
N GLU A 125 -0.78 -4.79 -9.79
CA GLU A 125 -0.19 -5.55 -8.68
C GLU A 125 0.11 -7.01 -9.04
N ASN A 126 -0.81 -7.66 -9.76
CA ASN A 126 -0.64 -9.06 -10.18
C ASN A 126 0.56 -9.22 -11.12
N ARG A 127 0.76 -8.27 -12.05
CA ARG A 127 1.91 -8.27 -12.99
C ARG A 127 3.23 -8.02 -12.26
N LEU A 128 3.23 -7.11 -11.28
CA LEU A 128 4.42 -6.83 -10.47
C LEU A 128 4.90 -8.07 -9.70
N THR A 129 3.95 -8.87 -9.20
CA THR A 129 4.25 -10.13 -8.50
C THR A 129 4.98 -11.12 -9.42
N PHE A 130 4.57 -11.19 -10.69
CA PHE A 130 5.25 -11.99 -11.73
C PHE A 130 6.62 -11.44 -12.15
N CYS A 131 6.94 -10.19 -11.80
CA CYS A 131 8.28 -9.65 -11.94
C CYS A 131 9.16 -9.93 -10.71
N GLY A 132 8.69 -10.71 -9.72
CA GLY A 132 9.47 -11.09 -8.54
C GLY A 132 9.49 -10.07 -7.40
N TYR A 133 8.63 -9.05 -7.44
CA TYR A 133 8.47 -8.06 -6.38
C TYR A 133 7.29 -8.42 -5.47
N ASP A 134 7.49 -8.38 -4.16
CA ASP A 134 6.40 -8.56 -3.19
C ASP A 134 5.72 -7.22 -2.87
N PRO A 135 4.49 -6.95 -3.33
CA PRO A 135 3.81 -5.68 -3.08
C PRO A 135 3.46 -5.45 -1.60
N ARG A 136 3.40 -6.51 -0.78
CA ARG A 136 2.93 -6.46 0.62
C ARG A 136 3.80 -5.51 1.47
N GLY A 137 5.12 -5.65 1.39
CA GLY A 137 6.07 -4.82 2.13
C GLY A 137 6.01 -3.34 1.76
N PHE A 138 5.87 -3.04 0.46
CA PHE A 138 5.77 -1.66 -0.03
C PHE A 138 4.50 -0.98 0.48
N LYS A 139 3.36 -1.67 0.43
CA LYS A 139 2.08 -1.17 0.96
C LYS A 139 2.15 -0.94 2.47
N LEU A 140 2.71 -1.89 3.22
CA LEU A 140 2.85 -1.79 4.67
C LEU A 140 3.70 -0.60 5.09
N LEU A 141 4.86 -0.39 4.45
CA LEU A 141 5.75 0.73 4.77
C LEU A 141 5.04 2.06 4.56
N VAL A 142 4.38 2.23 3.42
CA VAL A 142 3.66 3.45 3.08
C VAL A 142 2.51 3.71 4.05
N TRP A 143 1.73 2.67 4.36
CA TRP A 143 0.64 2.71 5.33
C TRP A 143 1.11 3.16 6.71
N THR A 144 2.18 2.55 7.23
CA THR A 144 2.76 2.88 8.54
C THR A 144 3.36 4.29 8.57
N LEU A 145 4.10 4.68 7.52
CA LEU A 145 4.69 6.02 7.42
C LEU A 145 3.59 7.10 7.46
N SER A 146 2.50 6.88 6.74
CA SER A 146 1.36 7.79 6.74
C SER A 146 0.73 7.93 8.12
N ALA A 147 0.52 6.82 8.84
CA ALA A 147 -0.01 6.88 10.20
C ALA A 147 0.89 7.67 11.15
N VAL A 148 2.21 7.53 11.05
CA VAL A 148 3.19 8.32 11.84
C VAL A 148 3.08 9.82 11.52
N LEU A 149 3.01 10.18 10.23
CA LEU A 149 2.84 11.59 9.82
C LEU A 149 1.52 12.19 10.34
N CYS A 150 0.46 11.38 10.38
CA CYS A 150 -0.81 11.74 10.99
C CYS A 150 -0.73 11.94 12.51
N GLY A 151 -0.04 11.03 13.21
CA GLY A 151 0.19 11.14 14.65
C GLY A 151 0.94 12.42 15.02
N LEU A 152 2.02 12.72 14.28
CA LEU A 152 2.79 13.96 14.44
C LEU A 152 1.93 15.21 14.21
N ALA A 153 1.07 15.19 13.20
CA ALA A 153 0.17 16.30 12.94
C ALA A 153 -0.90 16.48 14.02
N GLY A 154 -1.50 15.37 14.49
CA GLY A 154 -2.44 15.40 15.61
C GLY A 154 -1.79 15.93 16.89
N ALA A 155 -0.54 15.57 17.17
CA ALA A 155 0.19 16.08 18.32
C ALA A 155 0.40 17.60 18.30
N LEU A 156 0.60 18.19 17.12
CA LEU A 156 0.71 19.65 16.96
C LEU A 156 -0.66 20.36 16.98
N TYR A 157 -1.74 19.64 16.69
CA TYR A 157 -3.11 20.17 16.67
C TYR A 157 -3.70 20.45 18.02
N VAL A 158 -3.60 19.46 18.91
CA VAL A 158 -4.29 19.50 20.20
C VAL A 158 -3.88 20.73 21.01
N PRO A 159 -2.60 21.14 21.07
CA PRO A 159 -2.21 22.39 21.71
C PRO A 159 -2.76 23.64 21.01
N GLN A 160 -2.98 23.63 19.69
CA GLN A 160 -3.48 24.80 18.97
C GLN A 160 -4.99 25.00 19.17
N VAL A 161 -5.75 23.91 19.23
CA VAL A 161 -7.22 23.95 19.41
C VAL A 161 -7.62 23.96 20.88
N GLY A 162 -6.82 23.37 21.77
CA GLY A 162 -7.05 23.39 23.21
C GLY A 162 -8.10 22.39 23.71
N ILE A 163 -8.71 21.64 22.80
CA ILE A 163 -9.66 20.56 23.08
C ILE A 163 -9.50 19.44 22.04
N ILE A 164 -9.69 18.20 22.46
CA ILE A 164 -9.82 17.06 21.56
C ILE A 164 -10.92 16.14 22.07
N ASN A 165 -11.94 15.89 21.25
CA ASN A 165 -13.05 14.99 21.58
C ASN A 165 -13.02 13.72 20.72
N PRO A 166 -13.67 12.62 21.15
CA PRO A 166 -13.77 11.42 20.33
C PRO A 166 -14.50 11.65 19.00
N GLY A 167 -15.36 12.68 18.93
CA GLY A 167 -16.07 13.13 17.73
C GLY A 167 -15.16 13.45 16.54
N GLU A 168 -13.95 13.95 16.80
CA GLU A 168 -12.95 14.24 15.75
C GLU A 168 -12.54 12.98 14.97
N MET A 169 -12.63 11.79 15.58
CA MET A 169 -12.32 10.51 14.96
C MET A 169 -13.49 9.94 14.13
N SER A 170 -14.42 10.77 13.66
CA SER A 170 -15.60 10.28 12.92
C SER A 170 -15.25 9.71 11.55
N PRO A 171 -15.90 8.62 11.12
CA PRO A 171 -15.88 8.15 9.74
C PRO A 171 -16.26 9.22 8.70
N THR A 172 -17.04 10.22 9.09
CA THR A 172 -17.43 11.33 8.20
C THR A 172 -16.22 12.21 7.85
N ASN A 173 -15.39 12.56 8.85
CA ASN A 173 -14.15 13.34 8.63
C ASN A 173 -13.18 12.60 7.70
N SER A 174 -13.13 11.27 7.82
CA SER A 174 -12.38 10.37 6.95
C SER A 174 -12.80 10.48 5.48
N ILE A 175 -14.11 10.52 5.22
CA ILE A 175 -14.67 10.64 3.87
C ILE A 175 -14.40 12.03 3.28
N GLU A 176 -14.52 13.11 4.08
CA GLU A 176 -14.20 14.48 3.63
C GLU A 176 -12.75 14.59 3.15
N ALA A 177 -11.82 14.01 3.91
CA ALA A 177 -10.41 13.92 3.53
C ALA A 177 -10.20 13.21 2.19
N ALA A 178 -10.92 12.11 1.96
CA ALA A 178 -10.86 11.38 0.70
C ALA A 178 -11.35 12.22 -0.49
N ILE A 179 -12.41 13.00 -0.29
CA ILE A 179 -12.98 13.89 -1.30
C ILE A 179 -11.98 15.00 -1.67
N TRP A 180 -11.28 15.60 -0.71
CA TRP A 180 -10.34 16.69 -1.00
C TRP A 180 -9.21 16.28 -1.92
N VAL A 181 -8.69 15.07 -1.78
CA VAL A 181 -7.65 14.55 -2.69
C VAL A 181 -8.23 14.09 -4.02
N ALA A 182 -9.44 13.51 -4.02
CA ALA A 182 -10.12 13.17 -5.26
C ALA A 182 -10.31 14.43 -6.14
N LEU A 183 -10.74 15.53 -5.53
CA LEU A 183 -10.86 16.85 -6.18
C LEU A 183 -9.50 17.46 -6.55
N GLY A 184 -8.51 17.32 -5.67
CA GLY A 184 -7.15 17.82 -5.88
C GLY A 184 -6.35 17.04 -6.95
N GLY A 185 -6.83 15.86 -7.34
CA GLY A 185 -6.15 14.94 -8.24
C GLY A 185 -5.29 13.95 -7.47
N ARG A 186 -5.60 12.65 -7.63
CA ARG A 186 -5.03 11.55 -6.83
C ARG A 186 -3.53 11.33 -6.98
N GLY A 187 -2.84 12.05 -7.87
CA GLY A 187 -1.42 11.79 -8.06
C GLY A 187 -0.48 12.94 -8.33
N THR A 188 -0.84 14.09 -7.79
CA THR A 188 0.16 15.09 -7.48
C THR A 188 0.26 15.21 -5.97
N LEU A 189 1.46 15.41 -5.44
CA LEU A 189 1.64 15.66 -4.01
C LEU A 189 1.01 17.01 -3.60
N ILE A 190 0.89 17.95 -4.53
CA ILE A 190 0.34 19.30 -4.29
C ILE A 190 -1.20 19.30 -4.41
N GLY A 191 -1.77 18.38 -5.19
CA GLY A 191 -3.20 18.26 -5.46
C GLY A 191 -4.08 18.26 -4.22
N PRO A 192 -3.86 17.36 -3.23
CA PRO A 192 -4.52 17.36 -1.94
C PRO A 192 -4.57 18.72 -1.23
N VAL A 193 -3.45 19.47 -1.27
CA VAL A 193 -3.33 20.78 -0.63
C VAL A 193 -4.26 21.81 -1.31
N ILE A 194 -4.35 21.76 -2.63
CA ILE A 194 -5.22 22.63 -3.44
C ILE A 194 -6.69 22.22 -3.28
N GLY A 195 -6.99 20.92 -3.36
CA GLY A 195 -8.34 20.38 -3.22
C GLY A 195 -8.96 20.70 -1.87
N ARG A 196 -8.17 20.62 -0.80
CA ARG A 196 -8.55 21.13 0.54
C ARG A 196 -8.84 22.63 0.51
N ARG A 197 -7.95 23.46 -0.05
CA ARG A 197 -8.15 24.92 -0.11
C ARG A 197 -9.45 25.28 -0.86
N ALA A 198 -9.80 24.52 -1.89
CA ALA A 198 -11.06 24.66 -2.62
C ALA A 198 -12.28 24.17 -1.81
N GLY A 199 -12.20 22.99 -1.20
CA GLY A 199 -13.27 22.44 -0.35
C GLY A 199 -13.57 23.30 0.87
N GLN A 200 -12.53 23.85 1.50
CA GLN A 200 -12.68 24.70 2.68
C GLN A 200 -13.17 26.11 2.35
N ARG A 201 -12.93 26.62 1.13
CA ARG A 201 -13.60 27.84 0.64
C ARG A 201 -15.12 27.67 0.55
N ARG A 202 -15.64 26.45 0.30
CA ARG A 202 -17.08 26.14 0.39
C ARG A 202 -17.57 26.02 1.85
N LYS A 203 -16.76 25.50 2.77
CA LYS A 203 -17.10 25.34 4.20
C LYS A 203 -17.04 26.65 5.00
N LYS A 204 -16.45 27.72 4.45
CA LYS A 204 -16.34 29.08 5.04
C LYS A 204 -17.66 29.85 5.31
N ARG A 205 -18.78 29.16 5.50
CA ARG A 205 -19.95 29.69 6.24
C ARG A 205 -20.01 29.25 7.71
N VAL A 206 -19.21 28.28 8.15
CA VAL A 206 -19.21 27.81 9.54
C VAL A 206 -17.77 27.43 9.95
N HIS A 207 -17.25 28.12 10.97
CA HIS A 207 -16.02 27.85 11.73
C HIS A 207 -14.65 28.24 11.12
N ARG A 208 -13.94 29.08 11.90
CA ARG A 208 -12.67 29.72 11.61
C ARG A 208 -11.65 29.20 12.64
N GLY A 209 -10.94 28.13 12.29
CA GLY A 209 -9.92 27.53 13.16
C GLY A 209 -9.05 26.46 12.48
N ASP A 210 -9.63 25.66 11.58
CA ASP A 210 -9.02 24.36 11.24
C ASP A 210 -8.18 24.39 9.96
N ALA A 211 -7.20 25.31 9.90
CA ALA A 211 -6.46 25.61 8.68
C ALA A 211 -5.17 24.78 8.48
N GLY A 212 -4.57 24.20 9.52
CA GLY A 212 -3.27 23.52 9.43
C GLY A 212 -3.34 21.99 9.49
N VAL A 213 -4.12 21.43 10.41
CA VAL A 213 -3.94 20.03 10.84
C VAL A 213 -4.80 19.04 10.09
N LEU A 214 -6.04 19.39 9.76
CA LEU A 214 -6.90 18.52 8.95
C LEU A 214 -6.28 18.24 7.56
N ALA A 215 -5.32 19.05 7.11
CA ALA A 215 -4.52 18.76 5.91
C ALA A 215 -3.63 17.53 6.09
N ALA A 216 -3.03 17.33 7.27
CA ALA A 216 -2.16 16.20 7.54
C ALA A 216 -2.95 14.96 8.02
N VAL A 217 -4.09 15.14 8.68
CA VAL A 217 -5.07 14.07 8.96
C VAL A 217 -5.65 13.51 7.66
N SER A 218 -5.94 14.39 6.70
CA SER A 218 -6.44 14.02 5.38
C SER A 218 -5.42 13.28 4.52
N TRP A 219 -4.13 13.42 4.82
CA TRP A 219 -3.07 12.73 4.10
C TRP A 219 -2.98 11.25 4.48
N ALA A 220 -3.04 10.88 5.77
CA ALA A 220 -2.86 9.47 6.10
C ALA A 220 -4.07 8.62 5.81
N ASP A 221 -5.30 9.11 6.06
CA ASP A 221 -6.50 8.31 5.83
C ASP A 221 -6.68 7.97 4.34
N LEU A 222 -6.19 8.84 3.46
CA LEU A 222 -6.20 8.59 2.03
C LEU A 222 -4.92 7.98 1.47
N TYR A 223 -3.75 8.20 2.06
CA TYR A 223 -2.59 7.38 1.71
C TYR A 223 -2.90 5.90 2.02
N CYS A 224 -3.54 5.69 3.15
CA CYS A 224 -4.05 4.40 3.60
C CYS A 224 -5.05 3.78 2.63
N ARG A 225 -6.06 4.51 2.17
CA ARG A 225 -7.12 3.97 1.27
C ARG A 225 -6.79 4.04 -0.23
N HIS A 226 -5.87 4.90 -0.64
CA HIS A 226 -5.66 5.25 -2.05
C HIS A 226 -4.25 5.72 -2.44
N ALA A 227 -3.22 5.68 -1.57
CA ALA A 227 -1.84 5.89 -2.03
C ALA A 227 -1.29 4.65 -2.72
N VAL A 228 -1.77 4.48 -3.93
CA VAL A 228 -0.87 4.62 -5.04
C VAL A 228 -1.67 5.32 -6.14
N PHE A 229 -1.37 6.59 -6.41
CA PHE A 229 -1.64 7.20 -7.71
C PHE A 229 -0.66 8.35 -7.86
N THR A 230 0.19 8.30 -8.88
CA THR A 230 0.90 9.45 -9.45
C THR A 230 0.76 9.31 -10.95
N PRO A 231 -0.05 10.13 -11.66
CA PRO A 231 0.18 10.31 -13.08
C PRO A 231 1.48 11.08 -13.19
N ARG A 232 2.55 10.37 -13.59
CA ARG A 232 3.63 11.04 -14.28
C ARG A 232 3.01 11.58 -15.56
N ARG A 233 2.80 12.90 -15.62
CA ARG A 233 2.48 13.62 -16.86
C ARG A 233 3.50 13.16 -17.91
N ASN A 234 3.01 12.66 -19.05
CA ASN A 234 3.78 12.15 -20.18
C ASN A 234 5.14 12.84 -20.28
N GLY A 235 6.18 12.18 -19.78
CA GLY A 235 7.42 12.19 -20.52
C GLY A 235 7.05 11.41 -21.75
N SER A 236 7.00 12.07 -22.91
CA SER A 236 7.03 11.40 -24.20
C SER A 236 8.06 10.28 -24.06
N VAL A 237 7.58 9.05 -23.92
CA VAL A 237 8.37 7.91 -24.32
C VAL A 237 8.55 8.22 -25.78
N SER A 238 9.72 8.76 -26.13
CA SER A 238 10.16 8.75 -27.49
C SER A 238 9.96 7.31 -27.89
N GLN A 239 8.95 7.06 -28.74
CA GLN A 239 8.91 5.88 -29.56
C GLN A 239 10.16 5.99 -30.43
N GLY A 240 11.32 5.72 -29.81
CA GLY A 240 12.43 5.18 -30.53
C GLY A 240 11.83 3.95 -31.12
N ARG A 241 11.58 4.04 -32.43
CA ARG A 241 11.27 2.95 -33.31
C ARG A 241 12.45 2.01 -33.10
N ALA A 242 12.35 1.15 -32.09
CA ALA A 242 13.27 0.06 -31.89
C ALA A 242 13.06 -0.73 -33.17
N VAL A 243 13.99 -0.56 -34.10
CA VAL A 243 14.15 -1.49 -35.19
C VAL A 243 14.29 -2.82 -34.46
N MET A 244 13.19 -3.59 -34.49
CA MET A 244 13.12 -4.90 -33.89
C MET A 244 14.03 -5.74 -34.76
N SER A 245 15.32 -5.69 -34.47
CA SER A 245 16.30 -6.58 -35.05
C SER A 245 15.89 -7.97 -34.61
N ASP A 246 15.51 -8.81 -35.56
CA ASP A 246 14.99 -10.18 -35.44
C ASP A 246 15.82 -11.15 -34.58
N GLN A 247 16.91 -10.69 -33.96
CA GLN A 247 17.86 -11.50 -33.20
C GLN A 247 17.60 -11.56 -31.68
N LEU A 248 16.50 -10.99 -31.17
CA LEU A 248 16.19 -11.02 -29.74
C LEU A 248 15.45 -12.28 -29.26
N PHE A 249 15.24 -13.27 -30.13
CA PHE A 249 14.86 -14.60 -29.69
C PHE A 249 16.13 -15.36 -29.26
N THR A 250 16.24 -15.57 -27.94
CA THR A 250 17.25 -16.43 -27.28
C THR A 250 18.72 -16.02 -27.43
N ARG A 251 19.12 -14.91 -26.80
CA ARG A 251 20.55 -14.75 -26.46
C ARG A 251 20.89 -15.80 -25.39
N GLN A 252 21.53 -16.89 -25.79
CA GLN A 252 22.09 -17.87 -24.86
C GLN A 252 22.98 -17.14 -23.85
N LEU A 253 22.64 -17.26 -22.57
CA LEU A 253 23.51 -16.77 -21.51
C LEU A 253 24.77 -17.65 -21.47
N PRO A 254 25.95 -17.14 -21.07
CA PRO A 254 27.16 -17.95 -21.00
C PRO A 254 27.01 -19.23 -20.15
N GLY A 255 26.05 -19.24 -19.20
CA GLY A 255 25.69 -20.42 -18.40
C GLY A 255 24.85 -21.48 -19.14
N ASP A 256 24.20 -21.14 -20.25
CA ASP A 256 23.49 -22.13 -21.09
C ASP A 256 24.44 -22.95 -21.97
N ARG A 257 25.74 -22.58 -22.06
CA ARG A 257 26.74 -23.31 -22.87
C ARG A 257 27.02 -24.72 -22.39
N TYR A 258 26.63 -25.06 -21.16
CA TYR A 258 26.90 -26.36 -20.54
C TYR A 258 25.65 -27.23 -20.32
N ARG A 259 24.45 -26.77 -20.73
CA ARG A 259 23.27 -27.64 -20.74
C ARG A 259 23.21 -28.37 -22.07
N ASP A 260 23.28 -29.70 -22.03
CA ASP A 260 22.90 -30.50 -23.19
C ASP A 260 21.45 -30.15 -23.57
N ARG A 261 21.19 -29.94 -24.87
CA ARG A 261 19.87 -29.53 -25.40
C ARG A 261 18.74 -30.50 -25.06
N THR A 262 19.07 -31.68 -24.54
CA THR A 262 18.14 -32.76 -24.18
C THR A 262 17.51 -32.59 -22.80
N ASP A 263 18.11 -31.78 -21.93
CA ASP A 263 17.63 -31.63 -20.57
C ASP A 263 16.43 -30.68 -20.50
N PRO A 264 15.26 -31.14 -20.04
CA PRO A 264 14.08 -30.29 -19.95
C PRO A 264 14.27 -29.23 -18.87
N VAL A 265 14.05 -27.97 -19.25
CA VAL A 265 14.07 -26.83 -18.34
C VAL A 265 12.81 -26.78 -17.47
N LEU A 266 11.69 -27.28 -18.00
CA LEU A 266 10.41 -27.40 -17.30
C LEU A 266 9.86 -28.80 -17.50
N GLN A 267 9.55 -29.48 -16.40
CA GLN A 267 8.89 -30.79 -16.40
C GLN A 267 7.60 -30.70 -15.58
N LEU A 268 6.51 -31.15 -16.15
CA LEU A 268 5.23 -31.34 -15.48
C LEU A 268 4.92 -32.84 -15.53
N GLU A 269 4.63 -33.44 -14.39
CA GLU A 269 4.37 -34.88 -14.27
C GLU A 269 3.03 -35.10 -13.56
N ASN A 270 2.09 -35.74 -14.27
CA ASN A 270 0.80 -36.20 -13.77
C ASN A 270 0.03 -35.10 -13.01
N ILE A 271 0.04 -33.88 -13.56
CA ILE A 271 -0.59 -32.72 -12.95
C ILE A 271 -2.10 -32.86 -13.03
N ASN A 272 -2.76 -32.82 -11.87
CA ASN A 272 -4.21 -32.81 -11.76
C ASN A 272 -4.68 -31.55 -11.01
N VAL A 273 -5.64 -30.86 -11.61
CA VAL A 273 -6.26 -29.65 -11.04
C VAL A 273 -7.76 -29.73 -11.23
N SER A 274 -8.53 -29.52 -10.16
CA SER A 274 -9.98 -29.36 -10.22
C SER A 274 -10.44 -28.13 -9.46
N PHE A 275 -11.50 -27.50 -9.96
CA PHE A 275 -12.19 -26.35 -9.35
C PHE A 275 -13.66 -26.71 -9.19
N ASP A 276 -14.20 -26.62 -7.97
CA ASP A 276 -15.63 -26.83 -7.67
C ASP A 276 -16.24 -28.08 -8.35
N GLY A 277 -15.50 -29.19 -8.36
CA GLY A 277 -15.93 -30.46 -8.96
C GLY A 277 -15.64 -30.62 -10.46
N PHE A 278 -15.21 -29.56 -11.14
CA PHE A 278 -14.78 -29.60 -12.54
C PHE A 278 -13.27 -29.88 -12.65
N LYS A 279 -12.88 -30.95 -13.35
CA LYS A 279 -11.47 -31.28 -13.61
C LYS A 279 -10.92 -30.40 -14.74
N ALA A 280 -10.13 -29.39 -14.38
CA ALA A 280 -9.52 -28.46 -15.32
C ALA A 280 -8.26 -29.03 -15.99
N LEU A 281 -7.48 -29.84 -15.28
CA LEU A 281 -6.34 -30.60 -15.81
C LEU A 281 -6.42 -32.02 -15.26
N THR A 282 -6.28 -33.02 -16.13
CA THR A 282 -6.31 -34.44 -15.77
C THR A 282 -5.07 -35.11 -16.34
N ASP A 283 -4.24 -35.67 -15.46
CA ASP A 283 -3.03 -36.42 -15.79
C ASP A 283 -2.12 -35.74 -16.82
N LEU A 284 -1.91 -34.43 -16.66
CA LEU A 284 -1.11 -33.67 -17.63
C LEU A 284 0.39 -33.87 -17.36
N SER A 285 1.09 -34.44 -18.34
CA SER A 285 2.54 -34.56 -18.36
C SER A 285 3.13 -33.83 -19.58
N LEU A 286 4.08 -32.93 -19.35
CA LEU A 286 4.67 -32.07 -20.37
C LEU A 286 6.12 -31.73 -20.01
N ASN A 287 7.02 -31.90 -20.98
CA ASN A 287 8.41 -31.48 -20.86
C ASN A 287 8.74 -30.41 -21.90
N ILE A 288 9.51 -29.40 -21.50
CA ILE A 288 9.98 -28.31 -22.35
C ILE A 288 11.50 -28.23 -22.23
N GLY A 289 12.22 -28.28 -23.35
CA GLY A 289 13.67 -28.14 -23.43
C GLY A 289 14.17 -26.69 -23.32
N VAL A 290 15.47 -26.53 -23.08
CA VAL A 290 16.12 -25.20 -23.06
C VAL A 290 16.06 -24.55 -24.45
N GLY A 291 15.59 -23.30 -24.50
CA GLY A 291 15.44 -22.55 -25.75
C GLY A 291 14.32 -23.08 -26.66
N GLU A 292 13.52 -24.03 -26.19
CA GLU A 292 12.40 -24.56 -26.94
C GLU A 292 11.19 -23.63 -26.86
N LEU A 293 10.64 -23.26 -28.02
CA LEU A 293 9.36 -22.56 -28.09
C LEU A 293 8.23 -23.57 -28.21
N ARG A 294 7.40 -23.69 -27.17
CA ARG A 294 6.24 -24.57 -27.15
C ARG A 294 4.94 -23.77 -27.15
N CYS A 295 4.06 -24.07 -28.10
CA CYS A 295 2.74 -23.44 -28.22
C CYS A 295 1.66 -24.39 -27.70
N VAL A 296 0.79 -23.90 -26.82
CA VAL A 296 -0.36 -24.65 -26.29
C VAL A 296 -1.64 -24.08 -26.90
N ILE A 297 -2.37 -24.91 -27.64
CA ILE A 297 -3.58 -24.53 -28.38
C ILE A 297 -4.74 -25.41 -27.90
N GLY A 298 -5.96 -24.88 -27.92
CA GLY A 298 -7.16 -25.62 -27.54
C GLY A 298 -8.38 -24.71 -27.40
N PRO A 299 -9.59 -25.27 -27.30
CA PRO A 299 -10.82 -24.50 -27.14
C PRO A 299 -10.84 -23.71 -25.82
N ASN A 300 -11.75 -22.73 -25.72
CA ASN A 300 -11.98 -22.03 -24.47
C ASN A 300 -12.45 -23.02 -23.39
N GLY A 301 -11.88 -22.93 -22.19
CA GLY A 301 -12.14 -23.90 -21.12
C GLY A 301 -11.25 -25.16 -21.13
N ALA A 302 -10.39 -25.36 -22.13
CA ALA A 302 -9.49 -26.53 -22.20
C ALA A 302 -8.34 -26.56 -21.16
N GLY A 303 -8.36 -25.68 -20.15
CA GLY A 303 -7.34 -25.65 -19.09
C GLY A 303 -6.03 -24.92 -19.44
N LYS A 304 -5.93 -24.20 -20.57
CA LYS A 304 -4.71 -23.45 -20.96
C LYS A 304 -4.27 -22.42 -19.91
N THR A 305 -5.21 -21.62 -19.40
CA THR A 305 -4.94 -20.66 -18.33
C THR A 305 -4.55 -21.38 -17.04
N THR A 306 -5.25 -22.48 -16.72
CA THR A 306 -4.94 -23.32 -15.56
C THR A 306 -3.52 -23.89 -15.61
N LEU A 307 -3.07 -24.34 -16.79
CA LEU A 307 -1.70 -24.80 -17.02
C LEU A 307 -0.69 -23.69 -16.70
N MET A 308 -0.92 -22.49 -17.24
CA MET A 308 -0.06 -21.34 -16.96
C MET A 308 -0.07 -20.95 -15.47
N ASP A 309 -1.23 -21.05 -14.82
CA ASP A 309 -1.36 -20.75 -13.39
C ASP A 309 -0.63 -21.78 -12.51
N VAL A 310 -0.55 -23.05 -12.93
CA VAL A 310 0.27 -24.07 -12.25
C VAL A 310 1.76 -23.77 -12.39
N ILE A 311 2.24 -23.50 -13.61
CA ILE A 311 3.66 -23.20 -13.88
C ILE A 311 4.11 -21.95 -13.12
N THR A 312 3.23 -20.95 -13.01
CA THR A 312 3.52 -19.69 -12.32
C THR A 312 3.22 -19.72 -10.82
N GLY A 313 2.75 -20.85 -10.28
CA GLY A 313 2.44 -21.06 -8.86
C GLY A 313 1.21 -20.33 -8.34
N LYS A 314 0.37 -19.74 -9.22
CA LYS A 314 -0.91 -19.15 -8.86
C LYS A 314 -1.91 -20.19 -8.37
N THR A 315 -1.90 -21.36 -9.01
CA THR A 315 -2.76 -22.50 -8.67
C THR A 315 -1.86 -23.66 -8.27
N ARG A 316 -2.11 -24.23 -7.09
CA ARG A 316 -1.40 -25.43 -6.65
C ARG A 316 -2.13 -26.67 -7.17
N PRO A 317 -1.42 -27.61 -7.81
CA PRO A 317 -2.03 -28.87 -8.23
C PRO A 317 -2.39 -29.73 -7.01
N GLN A 318 -3.42 -30.56 -7.16
CA GLN A 318 -3.85 -31.50 -6.12
C GLN A 318 -2.95 -32.74 -6.08
N SER A 319 -2.44 -33.14 -7.25
CA SER A 319 -1.44 -34.20 -7.42
C SER A 319 -0.55 -33.90 -8.62
N GLY A 320 0.59 -34.58 -8.67
CA GLY A 320 1.64 -34.36 -9.67
C GLY A 320 2.75 -33.44 -9.17
N ARG A 321 3.78 -33.26 -10.00
CA ARG A 321 4.95 -32.43 -9.70
C ARG A 321 5.29 -31.52 -10.86
N ALA A 322 5.80 -30.33 -10.53
CA ALA A 322 6.26 -29.35 -11.49
C ALA A 322 7.70 -28.96 -11.15
N LEU A 323 8.65 -29.40 -11.96
CA LEU A 323 10.08 -29.19 -11.74
C LEU A 323 10.61 -28.15 -12.73
N TYR A 324 11.39 -27.21 -12.21
CA TYR A 324 12.18 -26.27 -12.99
C TYR A 324 13.67 -26.59 -12.80
N ASP A 325 14.42 -26.61 -13.90
CA ASP A 325 15.84 -26.91 -13.91
C ASP A 325 16.19 -28.22 -13.15
N GLN A 326 15.33 -29.23 -13.34
CA GLN A 326 15.44 -30.61 -12.81
C GLN A 326 15.37 -30.76 -11.28
N SER A 327 15.71 -29.73 -10.51
CA SER A 327 15.92 -29.79 -9.06
C SER A 327 14.92 -28.94 -8.28
N THR A 328 14.38 -27.89 -8.91
CA THR A 328 13.54 -26.91 -8.21
C THR A 328 12.07 -27.27 -8.37
N ASP A 329 11.46 -27.79 -7.30
CA ASP A 329 10.02 -28.07 -7.29
C ASP A 329 9.20 -26.78 -7.14
N LEU A 330 8.55 -26.38 -8.22
CA LEU A 330 7.70 -25.19 -8.32
C LEU A 330 6.45 -25.30 -7.44
N THR A 331 5.97 -26.51 -7.12
CA THR A 331 4.75 -26.69 -6.32
C THR A 331 4.93 -26.24 -4.86
N THR A 332 6.18 -26.19 -4.40
CA THR A 332 6.54 -25.78 -3.04
C THR A 332 6.76 -24.26 -2.92
N LEU A 333 6.99 -23.57 -4.04
CA LEU A 333 7.38 -22.17 -4.08
C LEU A 333 6.18 -21.22 -4.13
N ASP A 334 6.37 -20.00 -3.62
CA ASP A 334 5.44 -18.88 -3.85
C ASP A 334 5.70 -18.30 -5.27
N PRO A 335 4.67 -17.80 -5.98
CA PRO A 335 4.82 -17.13 -7.28
C PRO A 335 5.99 -16.13 -7.37
N ILE A 336 6.28 -15.40 -6.29
CA ILE A 336 7.37 -14.43 -6.25
C ILE A 336 8.74 -15.13 -6.33
N ALA A 337 8.89 -16.28 -5.66
CA ALA A 337 10.11 -17.07 -5.71
C ALA A 337 10.30 -17.69 -7.11
N ILE A 338 9.22 -18.21 -7.70
CA ILE A 338 9.20 -18.74 -9.07
C ILE A 338 9.64 -17.67 -10.08
N ALA A 339 9.10 -16.46 -9.96
CA ALA A 339 9.49 -15.33 -10.81
C ALA A 339 10.97 -14.95 -10.66
N ARG A 340 11.53 -15.04 -9.44
CA ARG A 340 12.96 -14.79 -9.18
C ARG A 340 13.88 -15.85 -9.74
N GLN A 341 13.39 -17.08 -9.97
CA GLN A 341 14.13 -18.13 -10.67
C GLN A 341 14.18 -17.92 -12.19
N GLY A 342 13.48 -16.91 -12.71
CA GLY A 342 13.49 -16.55 -14.14
C GLY A 342 12.22 -16.95 -14.90
N ILE A 343 11.22 -17.53 -14.24
CA ILE A 343 9.92 -17.85 -14.85
C ILE A 343 9.02 -16.61 -14.81
N GLY A 344 9.01 -15.85 -15.90
CA GLY A 344 8.11 -14.72 -16.09
C GLY A 344 6.79 -15.13 -16.77
N SER A 345 5.68 -14.50 -16.39
CA SER A 345 4.41 -14.62 -17.10
C SER A 345 3.96 -13.27 -17.63
N GLN A 346 3.67 -13.21 -18.91
CA GLN A 346 2.98 -12.08 -19.53
C GLN A 346 1.57 -12.51 -19.88
N VAL A 347 0.61 -12.11 -19.05
CA VAL A 347 -0.80 -12.30 -19.33
C VAL A 347 -1.30 -11.05 -20.03
N SER A 348 -1.71 -11.18 -21.29
CA SER A 348 -2.56 -10.17 -21.92
C SER A 348 -3.96 -10.37 -21.35
N GLU A 349 -4.39 -9.48 -20.45
CA GLU A 349 -5.82 -9.26 -20.27
C GLU A 349 -6.33 -8.73 -21.61
N ALA A 350 -7.06 -9.55 -22.34
CA ALA A 350 -7.97 -9.04 -23.34
C ALA A 350 -9.04 -8.31 -22.54
N ASP A 351 -8.86 -7.00 -22.36
CA ASP A 351 -9.87 -6.12 -21.79
C ASP A 351 -11.15 -6.37 -22.59
N GLY A 352 -12.08 -7.09 -21.97
CA GLY A 352 -13.45 -7.17 -22.43
C GLY A 352 -14.03 -5.76 -22.39
N VAL A 353 -14.66 -5.41 -23.51
CA VAL A 353 -15.50 -4.22 -23.77
C VAL A 353 -16.12 -3.60 -22.53
#